data_AF-A0A7J2MX80-F1
#
_entry.id   AF-A0A7J2MX80-F1
#
_cell.length_a   1.000
_cell.length_b   1.000
_cell.length_c   1.000
_cell.angle_alpha   90.00
_cell.angle_beta   90.00
_cell.angle_gamma   90.00
#
_symmetry.space_group_name_H-M   'P 1'
#
loop_
_entity.id
_entity.type
_entity.pdbx_description
1 polymer ?
#
loop_
_entity_poly.entity_id
_entity_poly.type
_entity_poly.pdbx_seq_one_letter_code
_entity_poly.pdbx_strand_id
1 'polypeptide(L)'
;MKKLLIALLICSLLLSSIAEAYGPRWKEEMEEKLERPILKTLFVAFVILNIILLMILLILYLNSFVKTKSSFTLGLVFFIGVLLIQKILFLIGLYIHAFLVIPPFFETLALIILLVLSLE
;
A
#
# COMPACT_ATOMS: atom_id res chain seq x y z
N MET A 1 13.79 -16.00 -16.25
CA MET A 1 13.00 -14.90 -15.64
C MET A 1 12.01 -15.39 -14.57
N LYS A 2 11.15 -16.40 -14.82
CA LYS A 2 10.20 -16.92 -13.80
C LYS A 2 10.83 -17.33 -12.45
N LYS A 3 11.98 -18.00 -12.46
CA LYS A 3 12.69 -18.42 -11.23
C LYS A 3 13.22 -17.25 -10.39
N LEU A 4 13.62 -16.15 -11.05
CA LEU A 4 14.06 -14.92 -10.37
C LEU A 4 12.88 -14.19 -9.71
N LEU A 5 11.73 -14.12 -10.38
CA LEU A 5 10.50 -13.54 -9.81
C LEU A 5 10.01 -14.30 -8.58
N ILE A 6 10.08 -15.64 -8.62
CA ILE A 6 9.70 -16.50 -7.48
C ILE A 6 10.68 -16.29 -6.31
N ALA A 7 11.98 -16.19 -6.58
CA ALA A 7 12.97 -15.91 -5.55
C ALA A 7 12.78 -14.53 -4.91
N LEU A 8 12.39 -13.52 -5.69
CA LEU A 8 12.10 -12.16 -5.21
C LEU A 8 10.85 -12.12 -4.32
N LEU A 9 9.79 -12.85 -4.69
CA LEU A 9 8.57 -13.01 -3.88
C LEU A 9 8.85 -13.70 -2.53
N ILE A 10 9.66 -14.76 -2.54
CA ILE A 10 10.04 -15.48 -1.32
C ILE A 10 10.91 -14.59 -0.44
N CYS A 11 11.83 -13.81 -1.02
CA CYS A 11 12.67 -12.87 -0.29
C CYS A 11 11.84 -11.75 0.36
N SER A 12 10.84 -11.19 -0.33
CA SER A 12 9.95 -10.17 0.23
C SER A 12 9.05 -10.71 1.35
N LEU A 13 8.60 -11.97 1.25
CA LEU A 13 7.84 -12.64 2.30
C LEU A 13 8.68 -12.87 3.57
N LEU A 14 9.94 -13.26 3.41
CA LEU A 14 10.86 -13.44 4.53
C LEU A 14 11.23 -12.11 5.21
N LEU A 15 11.43 -11.02 4.43
CA LEU A 15 11.66 -9.70 5.00
C LEU A 15 10.45 -9.17 5.79
N SER A 16 9.23 -9.46 5.36
CA SER A 16 8.00 -9.11 6.10
C SER A 16 7.97 -9.77 7.48
N SER A 17 8.32 -11.06 7.54
CA SER A 17 8.39 -11.83 8.80
C SER A 17 9.42 -11.27 9.78
N ILE A 18 10.57 -10.80 9.28
CA ILE A 18 11.63 -10.23 10.11
C ILE A 18 11.22 -8.83 10.62
N ALA A 19 10.56 -8.04 9.78
CA ALA A 19 10.02 -6.73 10.18
C ALA A 19 8.93 -6.86 11.27
N GLU A 20 8.12 -7.92 11.23
CA GLU A 20 7.15 -8.24 12.28
C GLU A 20 7.80 -8.65 13.60
N ALA A 21 8.93 -9.37 13.55
CA ALA A 21 9.68 -9.79 14.73
C ALA A 21 10.43 -8.62 15.43
N TYR A 22 10.89 -7.63 14.68
CA TYR A 22 11.56 -6.43 15.21
C TYR A 22 10.63 -5.21 15.39
N GLY A 23 9.42 -5.27 14.84
CA GLY A 23 8.38 -4.23 14.94
C GLY A 23 7.94 -3.84 16.36
N PRO A 24 7.96 -4.70 17.41
CA PRO A 24 7.47 -4.30 18.73
C PRO A 24 8.31 -3.16 19.35
N ARG A 25 9.61 -3.14 19.10
CA ARG A 25 10.54 -2.18 19.71
C ARG A 25 10.41 -0.76 19.17
N TRP A 26 10.03 -0.63 17.90
CA TRP A 26 9.66 0.65 17.29
C TRP A 26 8.24 1.09 17.66
N LYS A 27 7.39 0.13 18.06
CA LYS A 27 5.99 0.36 18.45
C LYS A 27 5.91 1.14 19.75
N GLU A 28 6.68 0.74 20.77
CA GLU A 28 6.73 1.41 22.07
C GLU A 28 7.23 2.87 21.93
N GLU A 29 8.25 3.11 21.10
CA GLU A 29 8.80 4.44 20.83
C GLU A 29 7.84 5.36 20.05
N MET A 30 7.00 4.79 19.18
CA MET A 30 5.99 5.54 18.45
C MET A 30 4.72 5.78 19.28
N GLU A 31 4.32 4.82 20.12
CA GLU A 31 3.15 4.93 21.01
C GLU A 31 3.35 6.06 22.04
N GLU A 32 4.56 6.18 22.60
CA GLU A 32 4.93 7.23 23.56
C GLU A 32 4.93 8.64 22.90
N LYS A 33 5.28 8.74 21.60
CA LYS A 33 5.23 10.02 20.87
C LYS A 33 3.83 10.36 20.31
N LEU A 34 2.94 9.37 20.17
CA LEU A 34 1.58 9.55 19.65
C LEU A 34 0.53 9.84 20.75
N GLU A 35 0.94 10.04 22.00
CA GLU A 35 0.04 10.43 23.10
C GLU A 35 -0.57 11.84 22.93
N ARG A 36 -0.09 12.65 21.96
CA ARG A 36 -0.68 13.95 21.68
C ARG A 36 -1.91 13.80 20.75
N PRO A 37 -3.14 14.06 21.22
CA PRO A 37 -4.38 13.85 20.43
C PRO A 37 -4.41 14.64 19.11
N ILE A 38 -3.65 15.72 19.04
CA ILE A 38 -3.49 16.59 17.86
C ILE A 38 -2.77 15.85 16.72
N LEU A 39 -1.70 15.09 17.04
CA LEU A 39 -0.91 14.36 16.03
C LEU A 39 -1.71 13.20 15.43
N LYS A 40 -2.48 12.49 16.26
CA LYS A 40 -3.39 11.43 15.79
C LYS A 40 -4.43 11.98 14.82
N THR A 41 -5.00 13.14 15.13
CA THR A 41 -6.02 13.79 14.28
C THR A 41 -5.43 14.24 12.95
N LEU A 42 -4.25 14.87 12.96
CA LEU A 42 -3.52 15.26 11.74
C LEU A 42 -3.15 14.05 10.88
N PHE A 43 -2.70 12.96 11.51
CA PHE A 43 -2.35 11.73 10.81
C PHE A 43 -3.57 11.13 10.09
N VAL A 44 -4.71 11.00 10.79
CA VAL A 44 -5.95 10.50 10.17
C VAL A 44 -6.41 11.40 9.03
N ALA A 45 -6.36 12.72 9.21
CA ALA A 45 -6.71 13.67 8.15
C ALA A 45 -5.82 13.49 6.91
N PHE A 46 -4.52 13.28 7.08
CA PHE A 46 -3.58 13.05 5.98
C PHE A 46 -3.82 11.72 5.25
N VAL A 47 -4.20 10.67 5.99
CA VAL A 47 -4.58 9.37 5.39
C VAL A 47 -5.86 9.51 4.57
N ILE A 48 -6.87 10.20 5.09
CA ILE A 48 -8.13 10.45 4.36
C ILE A 48 -7.85 11.25 3.08
N LEU A 49 -7.03 12.31 3.17
CA LEU A 49 -6.64 13.11 2.01
C LEU A 49 -5.95 12.25 0.92
N ASN A 50 -5.07 11.34 1.32
CA ASN A 50 -4.43 10.39 0.40
C ASN A 50 -5.45 9.47 -0.29
N ILE A 51 -6.43 8.94 0.45
CA ILE A 51 -7.47 8.08 -0.11
C ILE A 51 -8.30 8.84 -1.16
N ILE A 52 -8.67 10.09 -0.88
CA ILE A 52 -9.39 10.95 -1.84
C ILE A 52 -8.54 11.17 -3.09
N LEU A 53 -7.25 11.46 -2.92
CA LEU A 53 -6.35 11.69 -4.05
C LEU A 53 -6.21 10.44 -4.93
N LEU A 54 -6.02 9.26 -4.31
CA LEU A 54 -5.99 7.96 -4.99
C LEU A 54 -7.30 7.67 -5.74
N MET A 55 -8.46 7.99 -5.16
CA MET A 55 -9.77 7.87 -5.79
C MET A 55 -9.90 8.72 -7.05
N ILE A 56 -9.52 10.00 -6.98
CA ILE A 56 -9.55 10.91 -8.13
C ILE A 56 -8.63 10.38 -9.24
N LEU A 57 -7.42 9.95 -8.86
CA LEU A 57 -6.44 9.42 -9.79
C LEU A 57 -6.96 8.14 -10.46
N LEU A 58 -7.60 7.24 -9.70
CA LEU A 58 -8.23 6.03 -10.22
C LEU A 58 -9.27 6.34 -11.29
N ILE A 59 -10.16 7.29 -11.03
CA ILE A 59 -11.21 7.70 -11.98
C ILE A 59 -10.60 8.28 -13.26
N LEU A 60 -9.56 9.11 -13.13
CA LEU A 60 -8.87 9.71 -14.27
C LEU A 60 -8.22 8.63 -15.15
N TYR A 61 -7.49 7.69 -14.54
CA TYR A 61 -6.86 6.59 -15.28
C TYR A 61 -7.88 5.59 -15.84
N LEU A 62 -9.00 5.35 -15.16
CA LEU A 62 -10.10 4.54 -15.68
C LEU A 62 -10.69 5.17 -16.95
N ASN A 63 -10.97 6.46 -16.92
CA ASN A 63 -11.45 7.20 -18.08
C ASN A 63 -10.41 7.24 -19.22
N SER A 64 -9.14 7.40 -18.88
CA SER A 64 -8.05 7.35 -19.85
C SER A 64 -7.94 5.96 -20.49
N PHE A 65 -8.08 4.89 -19.70
CA PHE A 65 -8.06 3.51 -20.19
C PHE A 65 -9.20 3.23 -21.16
N VAL A 66 -10.43 3.67 -20.84
CA VAL A 66 -11.59 3.51 -21.74
C VAL A 66 -11.33 4.16 -23.11
N LYS A 67 -10.60 5.27 -23.15
CA LYS A 67 -10.27 6.01 -24.39
C LYS A 67 -9.07 5.43 -25.15
N THR A 68 -7.99 5.08 -24.46
CA THR A 68 -6.73 4.65 -25.09
C THR A 68 -6.62 3.15 -25.29
N LYS A 69 -7.39 2.34 -24.53
CA LYS A 69 -7.31 0.87 -24.49
C LYS A 69 -5.90 0.31 -24.30
N SER A 70 -5.01 1.09 -23.70
CA SER A 70 -3.62 0.70 -23.50
C SER A 70 -3.47 -0.20 -22.26
N SER A 71 -2.68 -1.27 -22.41
CA SER A 71 -2.28 -2.18 -21.33
C SER A 71 -1.60 -1.44 -20.18
N PHE A 72 -0.78 -0.44 -20.50
CA PHE A 72 -0.11 0.42 -19.53
C PHE A 72 -1.11 1.17 -18.63
N THR A 73 -2.13 1.78 -19.22
CA THR A 73 -3.15 2.51 -18.46
C THR A 73 -3.99 1.57 -17.59
N LEU A 74 -4.25 0.34 -18.04
CA LEU A 74 -4.93 -0.69 -17.24
C LEU A 74 -4.09 -1.10 -16.03
N GLY A 75 -2.79 -1.31 -16.20
CA GLY A 75 -1.92 -1.65 -15.09
C GLY A 75 -1.77 -0.50 -14.08
N LEU A 76 -1.82 0.77 -14.52
CA LEU A 76 -1.93 1.91 -13.61
C LEU A 76 -3.24 1.92 -12.82
N VAL A 77 -4.38 1.60 -13.45
CA VAL A 77 -5.67 1.44 -12.75
C VAL A 77 -5.55 0.35 -11.69
N PHE A 78 -4.95 -0.79 -12.02
CA PHE A 78 -4.78 -1.91 -11.09
C PHE A 78 -3.83 -1.54 -9.93
N PHE A 79 -2.71 -0.88 -10.23
CA PHE A 79 -1.75 -0.37 -9.26
C PHE A 79 -2.40 0.57 -8.25
N ILE A 80 -3.14 1.57 -8.74
CA ILE A 80 -3.87 2.53 -7.90
C ILE A 80 -4.94 1.80 -7.06
N GLY A 81 -5.65 0.83 -7.65
CA GLY A 81 -6.64 0.02 -6.93
C GLY A 81 -6.03 -0.75 -5.76
N VAL A 82 -4.90 -1.43 -5.97
CA VAL A 82 -4.16 -2.16 -4.93
C VAL A 82 -3.73 -1.22 -3.80
N LEU A 83 -3.16 -0.06 -4.12
CA LEU A 83 -2.78 0.95 -3.12
C LEU A 83 -3.99 1.50 -2.35
N LEU A 84 -5.13 1.67 -3.02
CA LEU A 84 -6.35 2.18 -2.42
C LEU A 84 -6.93 1.19 -1.40
N ILE A 85 -6.96 -0.10 -1.74
CA ILE A 85 -7.35 -1.19 -0.83
C ILE A 85 -6.40 -1.22 0.37
N GLN A 86 -5.09 -1.13 0.16
CA GLN A 86 -4.09 -1.09 1.24
C GLN A 86 -4.37 0.05 2.23
N LYS A 87 -4.64 1.27 1.74
CA LYS A 87 -4.93 2.43 2.61
C LYS A 87 -6.23 2.27 3.38
N ILE A 88 -7.25 1.67 2.78
CA ILE A 88 -8.53 1.38 3.46
C ILE A 88 -8.33 0.33 4.56
N LEU A 89 -7.63 -0.77 4.27
CA LEU A 89 -7.36 -1.82 5.27
C LEU A 89 -6.48 -1.30 6.40
N PHE A 90 -5.49 -0.44 6.10
CA PHE A 90 -4.70 0.24 7.11
C PHE A 90 -5.55 1.12 8.03
N LEU A 91 -6.49 1.89 7.46
CA LEU A 91 -7.40 2.73 8.24
C LEU A 91 -8.30 1.87 9.14
N ILE A 92 -8.86 0.78 8.61
CA ILE A 92 -9.69 -0.16 9.39
C ILE A 92 -8.89 -0.80 10.53
N GLY A 93 -7.65 -1.24 10.27
CA GLY A 93 -6.75 -1.79 11.28
C GLY A 93 -6.41 -0.77 12.38
N LEU A 94 -6.24 0.50 12.02
CA LEU A 94 -6.04 1.61 12.98
C LEU A 94 -7.23 1.78 13.93
N TYR A 95 -8.46 1.64 13.42
CA TYR A 95 -9.69 1.82 14.21
C TYR A 95 -10.04 0.61 15.08
N ILE A 96 -9.81 -0.60 14.59
CA ILE A 96 -10.21 -1.82 15.30
C ILE A 96 -9.19 -2.22 16.39
N HIS A 97 -8.01 -1.57 16.45
CA HIS A 97 -6.85 -2.02 17.27
C HIS A 97 -6.43 -3.47 16.98
N ALA A 98 -7.09 -4.16 16.05
CA ALA A 98 -6.64 -5.39 15.44
C ALA A 98 -5.57 -5.01 14.42
N PHE A 99 -4.33 -5.27 14.80
CA PHE A 99 -3.15 -5.14 13.94
C PHE A 99 -3.27 -6.20 12.83
N LEU A 100 -4.14 -5.94 11.85
CA LEU A 100 -4.23 -6.74 10.64
C LEU A 100 -2.97 -6.39 9.85
N VAL A 101 -1.93 -7.20 10.04
CA VAL A 101 -0.64 -7.08 9.36
C VAL A 101 -0.85 -7.30 7.87
N ILE A 102 -1.19 -6.24 7.16
CA ILE A 102 -1.16 -6.23 5.71
C ILE A 102 -0.40 -5.02 5.11
N PRO A 103 0.71 -4.50 5.70
CA PRO A 103 1.47 -3.46 5.03
C PRO A 103 2.27 -3.93 3.80
N PRO A 104 3.17 -4.93 3.88
CA PRO A 104 4.12 -5.12 2.78
C PRO A 104 3.55 -5.93 1.62
N PHE A 105 2.50 -6.73 1.82
CA PHE A 105 1.94 -7.54 0.74
C PHE A 105 1.33 -6.68 -0.39
N PHE A 106 0.51 -5.68 -0.04
CA PHE A 106 -0.06 -4.79 -1.05
C PHE A 106 1.00 -3.87 -1.67
N GLU A 107 1.98 -3.42 -0.89
CA GLU A 107 3.06 -2.57 -1.38
C GLU A 107 3.97 -3.33 -2.35
N THR A 108 4.29 -4.60 -2.04
CA THR A 108 5.03 -5.48 -2.94
C THR A 108 4.22 -5.82 -4.19
N LEU A 109 2.92 -6.08 -4.09
CA LEU A 109 2.05 -6.22 -5.26
C LEU A 109 2.07 -4.98 -6.13
N ALA A 110 1.97 -3.79 -5.53
CA ALA A 110 2.05 -2.52 -6.24
C ALA A 110 3.41 -2.39 -6.97
N LEU A 111 4.53 -2.67 -6.30
CA LEU A 111 5.87 -2.65 -6.90
C LEU A 111 6.01 -3.69 -8.03
N ILE A 112 5.44 -4.88 -7.89
CA ILE A 112 5.44 -5.91 -8.93
C ILE A 112 4.65 -5.42 -10.15
N ILE A 113 3.47 -4.81 -9.96
CA ILE A 113 2.67 -4.25 -11.05
C ILE A 113 3.47 -3.15 -11.76
N LEU A 114 4.10 -2.24 -11.02
CA LEU A 114 4.97 -1.19 -11.56
C LEU A 114 6.15 -1.76 -12.37
N LEU A 115 6.80 -2.81 -11.84
CA LEU A 115 7.91 -3.48 -12.51
C LEU A 115 7.45 -4.11 -13.83
N VAL A 116 6.32 -4.83 -13.83
CA VAL A 116 5.74 -5.42 -15.04
C VAL A 116 5.40 -4.34 -16.06
N LEU A 117 4.82 -3.23 -15.61
CA LEU A 117 4.48 -2.08 -16.46
C LEU A 117 5.73 -1.41 -17.07
N SER A 118 6.84 -1.38 -16.34
CA SER A 118 8.10 -0.77 -16.80
C SER A 118 8.82 -1.59 -17.88
N LEU A 119 8.42 -2.86 -18.06
CA LEU A 119 9.01 -3.79 -19.02
C LEU A 119 8.21 -3.90 -20.32
N GLU A 120 7.04 -3.25 -20.40
CA GLU A 120 6.19 -3.12 -21.59
C GLU A 120 6.62 -1.90 -22.42
#